data_AF-A0A970AJV5-F1
#
_entry.id   AF-A0A970AJV5-F1
#
_cell.length_a   1.000
_cell.length_b   1.000
_cell.length_c   1.000
_cell.angle_alpha   90.00
_cell.angle_beta   90.00
_cell.angle_gamma   90.00
#
_symmetry.space_group_name_H-M   'P 1'
#
loop_
_entity.id
_entity.type
_entity.pdbx_description
1 polymer ?
#
loop_
_entity_poly.entity_id
_entity_poly.type
_entity_poly.pdbx_seq_one_letter_code
_entity_poly.pdbx_strand_id
1 'polypeptide(L)'
;MNRFLVIEARRLLPLLFLLVLLVSLSIYDNFFRAEQPVAGTDEQLENLLTFVTADRGELSAPPTFRVIATLEEWKRFKESYPGLPDYPFNSVHELAIGAINGEIKNILLFPQEEDLVQVQVRVESIPRAYHVVTVEREKIGPRSSWLFLDENDQILAEVALPSPEEEAPSD
;
A
#
# COMPACT_ATOMS: atom_id res chain seq x y z
N MET A 1 15.17 10.18 -82.33
CA MET A 1 15.25 10.42 -80.87
C MET A 1 15.80 9.21 -80.08
N ASN A 2 16.64 8.34 -80.66
CA ASN A 2 17.12 7.12 -79.95
C ASN A 2 18.59 7.17 -79.49
N ARG A 3 19.37 8.16 -79.93
CA ARG A 3 20.80 8.25 -79.57
C ARG A 3 21.05 8.99 -78.25
N PHE A 4 20.13 9.85 -77.81
CA PHE A 4 20.19 10.51 -76.50
C PHE A 4 19.94 9.54 -75.34
N LEU A 5 18.98 8.61 -75.48
CA LEU A 5 18.70 7.59 -74.46
C LEU A 5 19.90 6.67 -74.17
N VAL A 6 20.68 6.31 -75.19
CA VAL A 6 21.85 5.43 -75.02
C VAL A 6 23.02 6.15 -74.34
N ILE A 7 23.18 7.45 -74.59
CA ILE A 7 24.24 8.27 -73.96
C ILE A 7 23.93 8.53 -72.49
N GLU A 8 22.67 8.84 -72.17
CA GLU A 8 22.20 9.01 -70.78
C GLU A 8 22.29 7.69 -70.01
N ALA A 9 21.87 6.57 -70.61
CA ALA A 9 21.92 5.25 -69.99
C ALA A 9 23.35 4.82 -69.63
N ARG A 10 24.35 5.16 -70.45
CA ARG A 10 25.77 4.87 -70.16
C ARG A 10 26.30 5.63 -68.95
N ARG A 11 25.74 6.81 -68.64
CA ARG A 11 26.05 7.59 -67.42
C ARG A 11 25.19 7.17 -66.23
N LEU A 12 23.94 6.76 -66.46
CA LEU A 12 23.02 6.32 -65.42
C LEU A 12 23.36 4.92 -64.88
N LEU A 13 23.90 4.02 -65.72
CA LEU A 13 24.27 2.67 -65.30
C LEU A 13 25.28 2.65 -64.13
N PRO A 14 26.42 3.38 -64.18
CA PRO A 14 27.34 3.42 -63.04
C PRO A 14 26.73 4.13 -61.83
N LEU A 15 25.85 5.13 -62.02
CA LEU A 15 25.14 5.80 -60.93
C LEU A 15 24.16 4.86 -60.23
N LEU A 16 23.39 4.06 -60.99
CA LEU A 16 22.49 3.04 -60.44
C LEU A 16 23.27 1.95 -59.72
N PHE A 17 24.38 1.49 -60.29
CA PHE A 17 25.26 0.52 -59.64
C PHE A 17 25.79 1.06 -58.30
N LEU A 18 26.24 2.32 -58.29
CA LEU A 18 26.74 2.97 -57.09
C LEU A 18 25.63 3.16 -56.06
N LEU A 19 24.41 3.50 -56.48
CA LEU A 19 23.24 3.59 -55.61
C LEU A 19 22.89 2.24 -54.99
N VAL A 20 22.87 1.17 -55.78
CA VAL A 20 22.63 -0.20 -55.28
C VAL A 20 23.73 -0.63 -54.32
N LEU A 21 24.98 -0.27 -54.61
CA LEU A 21 26.11 -0.56 -53.72
C LEU A 21 25.99 0.20 -52.40
N LEU A 22 25.59 1.47 -52.45
CA LEU A 22 25.41 2.30 -51.27
C LEU A 22 24.24 1.82 -50.40
N VAL A 23 23.12 1.44 -51.03
CA VAL A 23 21.98 0.83 -50.32
C VAL A 23 22.37 -0.50 -49.70
N SER A 24 23.07 -1.36 -50.44
CA SER A 24 23.58 -2.64 -49.90
C SER A 24 24.53 -2.43 -48.72
N LEU A 25 25.44 -1.45 -48.81
CA LEU A 25 26.35 -1.12 -47.72
C LEU A 25 25.62 -0.55 -46.51
N SER A 26 24.59 0.27 -46.72
CA SER A 26 23.77 0.82 -45.64
C SER A 26 22.93 -0.25 -44.94
N ILE A 27 22.41 -1.24 -45.69
CA ILE A 27 21.74 -2.42 -45.12
C ILE A 27 22.77 -3.26 -44.36
N TYR A 28 23.95 -3.51 -44.93
CA TYR A 28 25.01 -4.25 -44.27
C TYR A 28 25.44 -3.55 -42.95
N ASP A 29 25.66 -2.25 -42.95
CA ASP A 29 26.05 -1.48 -41.76
C ASP A 29 24.91 -1.43 -40.72
N ASN A 30 23.65 -1.45 -41.12
CA ASN A 30 22.52 -1.48 -40.20
C ASN A 30 22.27 -2.87 -39.59
N PHE A 31 22.43 -3.95 -40.37
CA PHE A 31 22.23 -5.32 -39.89
C PHE A 31 23.48 -5.92 -39.22
N PHE A 32 24.68 -5.45 -39.59
CA PHE A 32 25.97 -5.88 -39.02
C PHE A 32 26.65 -4.79 -38.18
N ARG A 33 25.97 -3.67 -37.88
CA ARG A 33 26.11 -3.09 -36.55
C ARG A 33 25.69 -4.19 -35.59
N ALA A 34 26.67 -4.99 -35.20
CA ALA A 34 26.72 -5.46 -33.84
C ALA A 34 26.42 -4.21 -33.03
N GLU A 35 25.21 -4.15 -32.45
CA GLU A 35 25.05 -3.52 -31.17
C GLU A 35 26.23 -4.08 -30.38
N GLN A 36 27.32 -3.32 -30.31
CA GLN A 36 28.26 -3.51 -29.23
C GLN A 36 27.33 -3.40 -28.04
N PRO A 37 27.07 -4.48 -27.29
CA PRO A 37 26.35 -4.31 -26.04
C PRO A 37 27.15 -3.21 -25.37
N VAL A 38 26.49 -2.10 -25.08
CA VAL A 38 27.10 -1.00 -24.33
C VAL A 38 27.69 -1.73 -23.14
N ALA A 39 29.01 -1.89 -23.16
CA ALA A 39 29.77 -2.48 -22.08
C ALA A 39 29.65 -1.40 -21.01
N GLY A 40 28.51 -1.41 -20.33
CA GLY A 40 28.33 -0.72 -19.09
C GLY A 40 29.36 -1.35 -18.19
N THR A 41 30.51 -0.69 -18.13
CA THR A 41 31.50 -0.76 -17.05
C THR A 41 31.38 -2.04 -16.22
N ASP A 42 32.15 -3.06 -16.62
CA ASP A 42 32.38 -4.29 -15.84
C ASP A 42 32.87 -3.99 -14.40
N GLU A 43 33.24 -2.74 -14.09
CA GLU A 43 33.58 -2.27 -12.74
C GLU A 43 32.40 -2.29 -11.74
N GLN A 44 31.14 -2.35 -12.17
CA GLN A 44 30.02 -2.58 -11.24
C GLN A 44 29.77 -4.06 -10.91
N LEU A 45 30.42 -4.98 -11.63
CA LEU A 45 30.22 -6.42 -11.44
C LEU A 45 31.02 -6.99 -10.27
N GLU A 46 32.11 -6.34 -9.86
CA GLU A 46 32.96 -6.83 -8.76
C GLU A 46 32.28 -6.79 -7.37
N ASN A 47 31.18 -6.03 -7.25
CA ASN A 47 30.40 -5.90 -6.01
C ASN A 47 28.96 -6.46 -6.13
N LEU A 48 28.69 -7.35 -7.10
CA LEU A 48 27.37 -7.98 -7.24
C LEU A 48 27.29 -9.27 -6.43
N LEU A 49 26.53 -9.21 -5.33
CA LEU A 49 26.19 -10.40 -4.55
C LEU A 49 25.14 -11.24 -5.31
N THR A 50 25.48 -12.49 -5.63
CA THR A 50 24.48 -13.44 -6.12
C THR A 50 23.64 -13.92 -4.95
N PHE A 51 22.32 -13.77 -5.04
CA PHE A 51 21.39 -14.28 -4.04
C PHE A 51 20.39 -15.26 -4.68
N VAL A 52 19.91 -16.20 -3.88
CA VAL A 52 18.81 -17.07 -4.24
C VAL A 52 17.68 -16.76 -3.28
N THR A 53 16.50 -16.44 -3.82
CA THR A 53 15.29 -16.25 -2.99
C THR A 53 14.93 -17.59 -2.37
N ALA A 54 15.10 -17.70 -1.05
CA ALA A 54 14.80 -18.92 -0.31
C ALA A 54 13.29 -19.20 -0.28
N ASP A 55 12.47 -18.15 -0.16
CA ASP A 55 11.02 -18.24 -0.14
C ASP A 55 10.40 -16.86 -0.47
N ARG A 56 9.15 -16.86 -0.91
CA ARG A 56 8.34 -15.65 -1.13
C ARG A 56 6.88 -15.96 -0.86
N GLY A 57 6.28 -15.23 0.07
CA GLY A 57 4.86 -15.34 0.40
C GLY A 57 4.29 -14.06 0.99
N GLU A 58 3.02 -14.12 1.40
CA GLU A 58 2.34 -13.04 2.10
C GLU A 58 2.26 -13.35 3.59
N LEU A 59 2.72 -12.41 4.42
CA LEU A 59 2.50 -12.46 5.86
C LEU A 59 1.08 -11.99 6.13
N SER A 60 0.16 -12.92 6.35
CA SER A 60 -1.13 -12.62 6.97
C SER A 60 -0.91 -12.41 8.46
N ALA A 61 -0.89 -11.16 8.89
CA ALA A 61 -0.87 -10.82 10.31
C ALA A 61 -2.31 -10.81 10.86
N PRO A 62 -2.54 -11.34 12.08
CA PRO A 62 -3.86 -11.29 12.69
C PRO A 62 -4.31 -9.82 12.88
N PRO A 63 -5.62 -9.55 12.81
CA PRO A 63 -6.13 -8.21 13.05
C PRO A 63 -5.87 -7.80 14.50
N THR A 64 -5.52 -6.53 14.71
CA THR A 64 -5.30 -5.95 16.03
C THR A 64 -6.23 -4.77 16.22
N PHE A 65 -6.86 -4.71 17.38
CA PHE A 65 -7.90 -3.73 17.70
C PHE A 65 -7.50 -2.83 18.85
N ARG A 66 -7.90 -1.56 18.78
CA ARG A 66 -7.74 -0.59 19.87
C ARG A 66 -8.94 0.33 19.95
N VAL A 67 -9.34 0.64 21.17
CA VAL A 67 -10.27 1.73 21.47
C VAL A 67 -9.43 2.83 22.12
N ILE A 68 -9.56 4.05 21.61
CA ILE A 68 -8.77 5.21 22.00
C ILE A 68 -9.73 6.24 22.60
N ALA A 69 -9.55 6.51 23.88
CA ALA A 69 -10.41 7.39 24.66
C ALA A 69 -9.72 8.70 25.06
N THR A 70 -8.39 8.76 24.99
CA THR A 70 -7.61 9.94 25.39
C THR A 70 -6.73 10.49 24.26
N LEU A 71 -6.36 11.76 24.36
CA LEU A 71 -5.45 12.40 23.41
C LEU A 71 -4.03 11.80 23.46
N GLU A 72 -3.59 11.32 24.62
CA GLU A 72 -2.29 10.66 24.76
C GLU A 72 -2.25 9.31 24.04
N GLU A 73 -3.30 8.50 24.18
CA GLU A 73 -3.45 7.25 23.44
C GLU A 73 -3.48 7.48 21.93
N TRP A 74 -4.19 8.52 21.49
CA TRP A 74 -4.22 8.92 20.08
C TRP A 74 -2.82 9.27 19.55
N LYS A 75 -2.05 10.05 20.31
CA LYS A 75 -0.66 10.39 19.94
C LYS A 75 0.22 9.15 19.84
N ARG A 76 0.19 8.26 20.84
CA ARG A 76 0.95 6.99 20.83
C ARG A 76 0.54 6.08 19.68
N PHE A 77 -0.75 6.05 19.35
CA PHE A 77 -1.26 5.31 18.21
C PHE A 77 -0.71 5.86 16.88
N LYS A 78 -0.73 7.19 16.68
CA LYS A 78 -0.11 7.81 15.50
C LYS A 78 1.40 7.60 15.41
N GLU A 79 2.11 7.64 16.54
CA GLU A 79 3.56 7.35 16.57
C GLU A 79 3.87 5.91 16.15
N SER A 80 2.99 4.96 16.51
CA SER A 80 3.12 3.55 16.13
C SER A 80 2.82 3.32 14.64
N TYR A 81 2.03 4.20 14.01
CA TYR A 81 1.58 4.08 12.63
C TYR A 81 1.72 5.42 11.89
N PRO A 82 2.95 5.82 11.50
CA PRO A 82 3.23 7.14 10.92
C PRO A 82 2.57 7.38 9.54
N GLY A 83 2.01 6.34 8.91
CA GLY A 83 1.26 6.45 7.66
C GLY A 83 -0.20 6.90 7.83
N LEU A 84 -0.69 7.05 9.07
CA LEU A 84 -2.05 7.53 9.32
C LEU A 84 -2.19 9.02 8.97
N PRO A 85 -3.32 9.45 8.38
CA PRO A 85 -3.57 10.85 8.10
C PRO A 85 -3.67 11.66 9.40
N ASP A 86 -3.35 12.96 9.31
CA ASP A 86 -3.51 13.85 10.46
C ASP A 86 -4.99 14.20 10.66
N TYR A 87 -5.60 13.60 11.67
CA TYR A 87 -6.98 13.85 12.08
C TYR A 87 -7.00 14.61 13.41
N PRO A 88 -7.78 15.73 13.52
CA PRO A 88 -7.86 16.54 14.73
C PRO A 88 -8.79 15.89 15.77
N PHE A 89 -8.37 14.75 16.32
CA PHE A 89 -9.14 13.97 17.29
C PHE A 89 -9.52 14.78 18.53
N ASN A 90 -10.80 14.76 18.88
CA ASN A 90 -11.32 15.44 20.06
C ASN A 90 -11.75 14.43 21.14
N SER A 91 -10.85 14.14 22.09
CA SER A 91 -11.10 13.15 23.15
C SER A 91 -12.26 13.51 24.10
N VAL A 92 -12.75 14.76 24.09
CA VAL A 92 -13.90 15.17 24.90
C VAL A 92 -15.21 14.67 24.29
N HIS A 93 -15.32 14.70 22.95
CA HIS A 93 -16.56 14.37 22.23
C HIS A 93 -16.51 13.05 21.49
N GLU A 94 -15.31 12.54 21.20
CA GLU A 94 -15.10 11.38 20.34
C GLU A 94 -14.36 10.26 21.06
N LEU A 95 -14.70 9.03 20.67
CA LEU A 95 -13.85 7.85 20.85
C LEU A 95 -13.39 7.40 19.47
N ALA A 96 -12.13 6.98 19.35
CA ALA A 96 -11.62 6.42 18.11
C ALA A 96 -11.44 4.90 18.24
N ILE A 97 -11.88 4.16 17.23
CA ILE A 97 -11.69 2.72 17.11
C ILE A 97 -10.70 2.48 15.97
N GLY A 98 -9.56 1.87 16.29
CA GLY A 98 -8.55 1.47 15.32
C GLY A 98 -8.56 -0.03 15.09
N ALA A 99 -8.64 -0.43 13.82
CA ALA A 99 -8.40 -1.79 13.35
C ALA A 99 -7.16 -1.80 12.44
N ILE A 100 -6.16 -2.63 12.79
CA ILE A 100 -4.96 -2.87 11.98
C ILE A 100 -5.03 -4.29 11.42
N ASN A 101 -4.68 -4.46 10.15
CA ASN A 101 -4.95 -5.66 9.36
C ASN A 101 -6.44 -6.04 9.33
N GLY A 102 -7.33 -5.04 9.38
CA GLY A 102 -8.76 -5.26 9.36
C GLY A 102 -9.55 -4.00 9.02
N GLU A 103 -10.79 -4.20 8.64
CA GLU A 103 -11.75 -3.15 8.30
C GLU A 103 -13.00 -3.27 9.16
N ILE A 104 -13.34 -2.19 9.88
CA ILE A 104 -14.58 -2.08 10.63
C ILE A 104 -15.75 -1.98 9.64
N LYS A 105 -16.69 -2.92 9.70
CA LYS A 105 -17.88 -2.96 8.83
C LYS A 105 -19.11 -2.40 9.51
N ASN A 106 -19.26 -2.63 10.81
CA ASN A 106 -20.42 -2.19 11.56
C ASN A 106 -20.08 -2.01 13.05
N ILE A 107 -20.81 -1.12 13.72
CA ILE A 107 -20.75 -0.90 15.16
C ILE A 107 -22.20 -0.92 15.67
N LEU A 108 -22.49 -1.85 16.57
CA LEU A 108 -23.80 -2.01 17.20
C LEU A 108 -23.69 -1.72 18.70
N LEU A 109 -24.69 -1.02 19.23
CA LEU A 109 -24.77 -0.70 20.66
C LEU A 109 -25.88 -1.53 21.31
N PHE A 110 -25.54 -2.15 22.44
CA PHE A 110 -26.45 -2.92 23.27
C PHE A 110 -26.42 -2.33 24.68
N PRO A 111 -27.44 -1.55 25.07
CA PRO A 111 -27.54 -1.06 26.44
C PRO A 111 -27.69 -2.26 27.41
N GLN A 112 -26.90 -2.28 28.47
CA GLN A 112 -26.99 -3.25 29.55
C GLN A 112 -27.48 -2.58 30.86
N GLU A 113 -27.56 -3.37 31.93
CA GLU A 113 -27.90 -2.87 33.27
C GLU A 113 -26.79 -1.94 33.80
N GLU A 114 -27.13 -1.04 34.72
CA GLU A 114 -26.17 -0.17 35.44
C GLU A 114 -25.32 0.80 34.58
N ASP A 115 -25.92 1.45 33.57
CA ASP A 115 -25.27 2.41 32.66
C ASP A 115 -24.05 1.85 31.89
N LEU A 116 -23.92 0.52 31.83
CA LEU A 116 -22.94 -0.16 30.98
C LEU A 116 -23.50 -0.31 29.57
N VAL A 117 -22.74 0.12 28.56
CA VAL A 117 -23.07 -0.14 27.17
C VAL A 117 -22.11 -1.17 26.58
N GLN A 118 -22.65 -2.26 26.08
CA GLN A 118 -21.88 -3.21 25.30
C GLN A 118 -21.85 -2.76 23.84
N VAL A 119 -20.65 -2.63 23.29
CA VAL A 119 -20.42 -2.20 21.91
C VAL A 119 -19.86 -3.38 21.13
N GLN A 120 -20.56 -3.80 20.09
CA GLN A 120 -20.09 -4.87 19.20
C GLN A 120 -19.58 -4.25 17.90
N VAL A 121 -18.32 -4.52 17.59
CA VAL A 121 -17.63 -4.01 16.40
C VAL A 121 -17.39 -5.20 15.47
N ARG A 122 -18.09 -5.23 14.33
CA ARG A 122 -17.88 -6.28 13.32
C ARG A 122 -16.72 -5.88 12.41
N VAL A 123 -15.75 -6.78 12.26
CA VAL A 123 -14.51 -6.52 11.52
C VAL A 123 -14.26 -7.63 10.49
N GLU A 124 -13.90 -7.23 9.29
CA GLU A 124 -13.32 -8.11 8.27
C GLU A 124 -11.79 -8.08 8.37
N SER A 125 -11.13 -9.24 8.31
CA SER A 125 -9.66 -9.32 8.33
C SER A 125 -9.10 -8.98 6.95
N ILE A 126 -8.36 -7.88 6.85
CA ILE A 126 -7.75 -7.41 5.60
C ILE A 126 -6.26 -7.17 5.83
N PRO A 127 -5.37 -8.04 5.35
CA PRO A 127 -3.94 -7.92 5.55
C PRO A 127 -3.39 -6.57 5.06
N ARG A 128 -2.47 -5.98 5.83
CA ARG A 128 -1.77 -4.72 5.50
C ARG A 128 -2.69 -3.50 5.30
N ALA A 129 -3.91 -3.56 5.81
CA ALA A 129 -4.83 -2.42 5.85
C ALA A 129 -4.92 -1.83 7.26
N TYR A 130 -5.42 -0.61 7.35
CA TYR A 130 -5.89 -0.02 8.60
C TYR A 130 -7.27 0.59 8.36
N HIS A 131 -8.11 0.60 9.39
CA HIS A 131 -9.35 1.36 9.40
C HIS A 131 -9.49 2.03 10.77
N VAL A 132 -9.65 3.35 10.76
CA VAL A 132 -9.90 4.15 11.97
C VAL A 132 -11.25 4.82 11.81
N VAL A 133 -12.14 4.61 12.78
CA VAL A 133 -13.48 5.19 12.82
C VAL A 133 -13.61 5.99 14.12
N THR A 134 -14.26 7.14 14.08
CA THR A 134 -14.64 7.90 15.27
C THR A 134 -16.13 7.76 15.56
N VAL A 135 -16.48 7.72 16.85
CA VAL A 135 -17.86 7.69 17.32
C VAL A 135 -18.07 8.71 18.41
N GLU A 136 -19.29 9.20 18.55
CA GLU A 136 -19.67 10.16 19.59
C GLU A 136 -19.66 9.50 20.97
N ARG A 137 -18.89 10.06 21.90
CA ARG A 137 -18.74 9.56 23.27
C ARG A 137 -20.08 9.57 24.04
N GLU A 138 -20.91 10.58 23.77
CA GLU A 138 -22.24 10.74 24.38
C GLU A 138 -23.17 9.54 24.08
N LYS A 139 -23.05 8.91 22.91
CA LYS A 139 -23.87 7.75 22.53
C LYS A 139 -23.44 6.45 23.21
N ILE A 140 -22.19 6.38 23.68
CA ILE A 140 -21.60 5.19 24.30
C ILE A 140 -21.78 5.21 25.82
N GLY A 141 -21.76 6.40 26.43
CA GLY A 141 -21.84 6.53 27.88
C GLY A 141 -20.49 6.37 28.59
N PRO A 142 -20.48 6.48 29.93
CA PRO A 142 -19.25 6.53 30.73
C PRO A 142 -18.56 5.17 30.90
N ARG A 143 -19.31 4.06 30.83
CA ARG A 143 -18.81 2.69 30.98
C ARG A 143 -19.16 1.88 29.75
N SER A 144 -18.17 1.26 29.12
CA SER A 144 -18.41 0.45 27.94
C SER A 144 -17.52 -0.80 27.86
N SER A 145 -18.10 -1.89 27.40
CA SER A 145 -17.37 -3.12 27.04
C SER A 145 -17.45 -3.31 25.52
N TRP A 146 -16.29 -3.43 24.89
CA TRP A 146 -16.14 -3.50 23.44
C TRP A 146 -15.78 -4.92 23.03
N LEU A 147 -16.64 -5.54 22.22
CA LEU A 147 -16.41 -6.84 21.61
C LEU A 147 -16.12 -6.67 20.13
N PHE A 148 -14.96 -7.15 19.68
CA PHE A 148 -14.60 -7.21 18.27
C PHE A 148 -14.98 -8.59 17.74
N LEU A 149 -15.85 -8.61 16.72
CA LEU A 149 -16.45 -9.82 16.17
C LEU A 149 -16.03 -10.01 14.71
N ASP A 150 -15.83 -11.26 14.29
CA ASP A 150 -15.67 -11.61 12.87
C ASP A 150 -17.01 -11.70 12.12
N GLU A 151 -16.99 -12.12 10.86
CA GLU A 151 -18.20 -12.29 10.05
C GLU A 151 -19.14 -13.39 10.57
N ASN A 152 -18.62 -14.34 11.34
CA ASN A 152 -19.35 -15.48 11.92
C ASN A 152 -19.76 -15.22 13.37
N ASP A 153 -19.68 -13.96 13.85
CA ASP A 153 -19.97 -13.56 15.22
C ASP A 153 -19.06 -14.22 16.29
N GLN A 154 -17.86 -14.61 15.90
CA GLN A 154 -16.82 -15.07 16.82
C GLN A 154 -16.06 -13.88 17.42
N ILE A 155 -15.84 -13.93 18.73
CA ILE A 155 -15.09 -12.89 19.45
C ILE A 155 -13.60 -13.01 19.11
N LEU A 156 -13.08 -11.97 18.47
CA LEU A 156 -11.66 -11.80 18.17
C LEU A 156 -10.91 -11.11 19.31
N ALA A 157 -11.55 -10.13 19.96
CA ALA A 157 -10.98 -9.41 21.10
C ALA A 157 -12.08 -8.78 21.98
N GLU A 158 -11.74 -8.53 23.25
CA GLU A 158 -12.57 -7.81 24.20
C GLU A 158 -11.74 -6.69 24.85
N VAL A 159 -12.31 -5.49 24.94
CA VAL A 159 -11.69 -4.31 25.56
C VAL A 159 -12.72 -3.62 26.46
N ALA A 160 -12.44 -3.54 27.75
CA ALA A 160 -13.26 -2.78 28.69
C ALA A 160 -12.66 -1.40 28.92
N LEU A 161 -13.48 -0.34 28.80
CA LEU A 161 -13.10 1.00 29.23
C LEU A 161 -13.64 1.25 30.64
N PRO A 162 -12.76 1.47 31.64
CA PRO A 162 -13.19 1.81 33.00
C PRO A 162 -13.85 3.20 33.05
N SER A 163 -14.66 3.44 34.08
CA SER A 163 -15.28 4.75 34.27
C SER A 163 -14.20 5.80 34.57
N PRO A 164 -14.31 7.05 34.07
CA PRO A 164 -13.36 8.12 34.42
C PRO A 164 -13.30 8.43 35.93
N GLU A 165 -14.25 7.96 36.74
CA GLU A 165 -14.23 8.10 38.20
C GLU A 165 -13.34 7.05 38.92
N GLU A 166 -13.04 5.91 38.29
CA GLU A 166 -12.18 4.86 38.86
C GLU A 166 -10.67 5.15 38.66
N GLU A 167 -10.31 6.17 37.86
CA GLU A 167 -8.92 6.61 37.65
C GLU A 167 -8.42 7.62 38.71
N ALA A 168 -9.25 8.04 39.66
CA ALA A 168 -8.77 8.83 40.79
C ALA A 168 -8.00 7.91 41.75
N PRO A 169 -6.67 8.10 41.95
CA PRO A 169 -5.98 7.38 43.01
C PRO A 169 -6.63 7.77 44.33
N SER A 170 -7.15 6.77 45.04
CA SER A 170 -7.49 6.89 46.45
C SER A 170 -6.23 7.27 47.22
N ASP A 171 -6.12 8.54 47.60
CA ASP A 171 -5.16 9.07 48.58
C ASP A 171 -5.38 8.47 49.98
#